data_AF-A0A535JY61-F1
#
_entry.id   AF-A0A535JY61-F1
#
_cell.length_a   1.000
_cell.length_b   1.000
_cell.length_c   1.000
_cell.angle_alpha   90.00
_cell.angle_beta   90.00
_cell.angle_gamma   90.00
#
_symmetry.space_group_name_H-M   'P 1'
#
loop_
_entity.id
_entity.type
_entity.pdbx_description
1 polymer ?
#
loop_
_entity_poly.entity_id
_entity_poly.type
_entity_poly.pdbx_seq_one_letter_code
_entity_poly.pdbx_strand_id
1 'polypeptide(L)'
;MHTASRILVAAGVVFIALAPAGTDVLASTPVMTLSNPPAVTLAVVGTRQLVLAVDNLVTRSPMTLTAAVEPLVQEAGGAVGIALIELGGATPLVWSYNGSEVFTAASTYKLAALMMEAQNIAAGQTNPDGLVCYEADDYEAGWFDDYADGKCFTRSELAQRAGHYSDNTAGHM
;
A
#
# COMPACT_ATOMS: atom_id res chain seq x y z
N MET A 1 -5.16 13.23 -58.11
CA MET A 1 -4.16 14.14 -57.51
C MET A 1 -4.52 14.30 -56.04
N HIS A 2 -3.57 13.91 -55.19
CA HIS A 2 -3.66 13.85 -53.72
C HIS A 2 -3.67 15.24 -53.08
N THR A 3 -4.38 15.39 -51.96
CA THR A 3 -3.85 16.03 -50.73
C THR A 3 -4.76 15.70 -49.55
N ALA A 4 -4.30 14.81 -48.67
CA ALA A 4 -4.86 14.59 -47.34
C ALA A 4 -4.27 15.64 -46.39
N SER A 5 -5.12 16.43 -45.74
CA SER A 5 -4.71 17.39 -44.71
C SER A 5 -4.59 16.65 -43.38
N ARG A 6 -3.36 16.47 -42.89
CA ARG A 6 -3.08 15.92 -41.55
C ARG A 6 -2.96 17.07 -40.57
N ILE A 7 -3.87 17.14 -39.61
CA ILE A 7 -3.77 18.03 -38.46
C ILE A 7 -2.77 17.38 -37.48
N LEU A 8 -1.57 17.97 -37.35
CA LEU A 8 -0.65 17.66 -36.26
C LEU A 8 -1.14 18.39 -35.01
N VAL A 9 -1.60 17.64 -34.01
CA VAL A 9 -1.75 18.17 -32.64
C VAL A 9 -0.38 18.03 -31.98
N ALA A 10 0.35 19.13 -31.89
CA ALA A 10 1.59 19.19 -31.14
C ALA A 10 1.26 19.16 -29.63
N ALA A 11 1.48 18.02 -28.99
CA ALA A 11 1.44 17.91 -27.54
C ALA A 11 2.63 18.70 -26.97
N GLY A 12 2.36 19.87 -26.39
CA GLY A 12 3.36 20.65 -25.67
C GLY A 12 3.72 19.95 -24.37
N VAL A 13 4.98 19.50 -24.25
CA VAL A 13 5.53 19.02 -22.98
C VAL A 13 5.91 20.25 -22.17
N VAL A 14 5.11 20.56 -21.15
CA VAL A 14 5.46 21.55 -20.13
C VAL A 14 6.39 20.87 -19.13
N PHE A 15 7.67 21.22 -19.15
CA PHE A 15 8.59 20.87 -18.07
C PHE A 15 8.37 21.85 -16.91
N ILE A 16 7.58 21.44 -15.93
CA ILE A 16 7.58 22.10 -14.62
C ILE A 16 8.85 21.65 -13.91
N ALA A 17 9.80 22.57 -13.73
CA ALA A 17 10.93 22.34 -12.84
C ALA A 17 10.39 22.24 -11.41
N LEU A 18 10.14 21.01 -10.95
CA LEU A 18 9.89 20.72 -9.55
C LEU A 18 11.17 21.04 -8.78
N ALA A 19 11.06 21.87 -7.75
CA ALA A 19 12.08 21.95 -6.71
C ALA A 19 12.41 20.51 -6.25
N PRO A 20 13.66 20.21 -5.85
CA PRO A 20 13.96 18.87 -5.32
C PRO A 20 12.99 18.62 -4.16
N ALA A 21 12.10 17.64 -4.33
CA ALA A 21 11.28 17.15 -3.25
C ALA A 21 12.28 16.73 -2.17
N GLY A 22 12.29 17.45 -1.05
CA GLY A 22 13.02 16.99 0.12
C GLY A 22 12.50 15.60 0.46
N THR A 23 13.40 14.65 0.71
CA THR A 23 12.97 13.34 1.18
C THR A 23 12.35 13.49 2.55
N ASP A 24 11.07 13.16 2.68
CA ASP A 24 10.36 13.16 3.96
C ASP A 24 10.54 11.79 4.61
N VAL A 25 11.42 11.70 5.61
CA VAL A 25 11.61 10.49 6.43
C VAL A 25 11.01 10.74 7.81
N LEU A 26 10.07 9.89 8.21
CA LEU A 26 9.44 9.95 9.53
C LEU A 26 9.62 8.63 10.26
N ALA A 27 9.86 8.71 11.56
CA ALA A 27 9.91 7.55 12.44
C ALA A 27 9.25 7.89 13.76
N SER A 28 8.41 6.99 14.27
CA SER A 28 7.83 7.12 15.60
C SER A 28 7.67 5.76 16.27
N THR A 29 7.77 5.75 17.59
CA THR A 29 7.40 4.62 18.43
C THR A 29 6.20 5.04 19.28
N PRO A 30 5.16 4.20 19.42
CA PRO A 30 4.08 4.49 20.35
C PRO A 30 4.65 4.47 21.78
N VAL A 31 4.37 5.51 22.57
CA VAL A 31 4.81 5.60 23.96
C VAL A 31 4.12 4.52 24.77
N MET A 32 4.83 3.46 25.13
CA MET A 32 4.45 2.59 26.24
C MET A 32 5.06 3.16 27.52
N THR A 33 4.22 3.52 28.50
CA THR A 33 4.67 3.86 29.85
C THR A 33 5.34 2.64 30.48
N LEU A 34 6.67 2.63 30.48
CA LEU A 34 7.46 1.68 31.26
C LEU A 34 7.35 2.06 32.75
N SER A 35 6.68 1.21 33.54
CA SER A 35 6.83 1.24 34.99
C SER A 35 8.29 0.94 35.36
N ASN A 36 8.82 1.66 36.36
CA ASN A 36 10.22 1.64 36.78
C ASN A 36 10.83 0.22 36.82
N PRO A 37 11.97 -0.04 36.16
CA PRO A 37 12.66 -1.31 36.29
C PRO A 37 13.36 -1.41 37.66
N PRO A 38 13.37 -2.59 38.32
CA PRO A 38 14.20 -2.81 39.50
C PRO A 38 15.69 -2.83 39.11
N ALA A 39 16.55 -2.38 40.03
CA ALA A 39 18.00 -2.40 39.84
C ALA A 39 18.52 -3.84 39.76
N VAL A 40 19.17 -4.21 38.65
CA VAL A 40 19.75 -5.55 38.42
C VAL A 40 21.28 -5.48 38.42
N THR A 41 21.91 -6.34 39.21
CA THR A 41 23.35 -6.55 39.31
C THR A 41 23.89 -7.24 38.04
N LEU A 42 24.88 -6.63 37.36
CA LEU A 42 25.48 -7.12 36.11
C LEU A 42 26.46 -8.28 36.34
N ALA A 43 26.14 -9.46 35.78
CA ALA A 43 27.07 -10.59 35.60
C ALA A 43 27.32 -10.84 34.10
N VAL A 44 28.44 -11.49 33.75
CA VAL A 44 29.00 -11.68 32.38
C VAL A 44 28.06 -12.32 31.33
N VAL A 45 26.90 -12.87 31.72
CA VAL A 45 25.82 -13.24 30.79
C VAL A 45 25.15 -12.00 30.15
N GLY A 46 25.23 -10.86 30.83
CA GLY A 46 24.69 -9.57 30.40
C GLY A 46 25.38 -8.97 29.18
N THR A 47 26.67 -9.24 28.93
CA THR A 47 27.35 -8.67 27.75
C THR A 47 26.87 -9.29 26.45
N ARG A 48 26.57 -10.60 26.40
CA ARG A 48 26.01 -11.22 25.18
C ARG A 48 24.58 -10.78 24.92
N GLN A 49 23.76 -10.67 25.97
CA GLN A 49 22.39 -10.16 25.85
C GLN A 49 22.37 -8.68 25.48
N LEU A 50 23.29 -7.89 26.02
CA LEU A 50 23.45 -6.47 25.67
C LEU A 50 23.92 -6.30 24.24
N VAL A 51 24.89 -7.08 23.76
CA VAL A 51 25.32 -7.07 22.36
C VAL A 51 24.15 -7.43 21.44
N LEU A 52 23.38 -8.48 21.74
CA LEU A 52 22.20 -8.85 20.95
C LEU A 52 21.09 -7.77 20.99
N ALA A 53 20.91 -7.10 22.12
CA ALA A 53 19.93 -6.01 22.25
C ALA A 53 20.37 -4.77 21.46
N VAL A 54 21.64 -4.41 21.52
CA VAL A 54 22.22 -3.30 20.74
C VAL A 54 22.20 -3.63 19.25
N ASP A 55 22.55 -4.84 18.86
CA ASP A 55 22.55 -5.27 17.46
C ASP A 55 21.12 -5.28 16.89
N ASN A 56 20.14 -5.74 17.67
CA ASN A 56 18.72 -5.60 17.31
C ASN A 56 18.27 -4.13 17.22
N LEU A 57 18.72 -3.26 18.13
CA LEU A 57 18.38 -1.84 18.12
C LEU A 57 18.99 -1.14 16.90
N VAL A 58 20.23 -1.47 16.55
CA VAL A 58 20.93 -0.91 15.39
C VAL A 58 20.32 -1.42 14.09
N THR A 59 20.06 -2.72 13.97
CA THR A 59 19.45 -3.30 12.76
C THR A 59 18.01 -2.82 12.54
N ARG A 60 17.24 -2.63 13.60
CA ARG A 60 15.89 -2.04 13.54
C ARG A 60 15.87 -0.52 13.57
N SER A 61 17.03 0.14 13.57
CA SER A 61 17.04 1.60 13.69
C SER A 61 16.44 2.24 12.42
N PRO A 62 15.62 3.29 12.56
CA PRO A 62 15.10 4.03 11.41
C PRO A 62 16.18 4.52 10.44
N MET A 63 17.35 4.88 10.96
CA MET A 63 18.49 5.31 10.13
C MET A 63 19.05 4.16 9.30
N THR A 64 19.17 2.97 9.88
CA THR A 64 19.63 1.76 9.18
C THR A 64 18.66 1.38 8.08
N LEU A 65 17.35 1.44 8.36
CA LEU A 65 16.31 1.17 7.37
C LEU A 65 16.33 2.21 6.22
N THR A 66 16.48 3.49 6.56
CA THR A 66 16.58 4.57 5.55
C THR A 66 17.81 4.37 4.66
N ALA A 67 18.98 4.13 5.25
CA ALA A 67 20.22 3.91 4.50
C ALA A 67 20.18 2.66 3.60
N ALA A 68 19.40 1.65 3.98
CA ALA A 68 19.20 0.44 3.17
C ALA A 68 18.24 0.67 1.99
N VAL A 69 17.24 1.54 2.15
CA VAL A 69 16.19 1.81 1.16
C VAL A 69 16.61 2.87 0.14
N GLU A 70 17.34 3.90 0.55
CA GLU A 70 17.74 5.01 -0.33
C GLU A 70 18.42 4.58 -1.64
N PRO A 71 19.38 3.62 -1.64
CA PRO A 71 19.97 3.14 -2.89
C PRO A 71 18.96 2.48 -3.83
N LEU A 72 17.98 1.73 -3.28
CA LEU A 72 16.93 1.07 -4.06
C LEU A 72 15.98 2.09 -4.69
N VAL A 73 15.65 3.16 -3.95
CA VAL A 73 14.84 4.27 -4.47
C VAL A 73 15.58 5.00 -5.59
N GLN A 74 16.88 5.26 -5.43
CA GLN A 74 17.70 5.90 -6.45
C GLN A 74 17.82 5.03 -7.72
N GLU A 75 18.00 3.71 -7.56
CA GLU A 75 18.07 2.77 -8.68
C GLU A 75 16.74 2.66 -9.44
N ALA A 76 15.60 2.76 -8.74
CA ALA A 76 14.28 2.67 -9.35
C ALA A 76 14.00 3.79 -10.39
N GLY A 77 14.69 4.92 -10.32
CA GLY A 77 14.60 6.01 -11.30
C GLY A 77 13.24 6.74 -11.33
N GLY A 78 12.40 6.56 -10.31
CA GLY A 78 11.08 7.17 -10.17
C GLY A 78 10.79 7.63 -8.74
N ALA A 79 9.58 8.15 -8.50
CA ALA A 79 9.12 8.50 -7.16
C ALA A 79 8.69 7.24 -6.39
N VAL A 80 9.18 7.09 -5.16
CA VAL A 80 8.90 5.93 -4.30
C VAL A 80 8.42 6.42 -2.94
N GLY A 81 7.28 5.90 -2.49
CA GLY A 81 6.75 6.08 -1.14
C GLY A 81 6.69 4.74 -0.41
N ILE A 82 7.12 4.71 0.84
CA ILE A 82 7.12 3.50 1.68
C ILE A 82 6.56 3.85 3.05
N ALA A 83 5.69 3.00 3.57
CA ALA A 83 5.23 3.03 4.95
C ALA A 83 5.41 1.64 5.58
N LEU A 84 6.04 1.60 6.75
CA LEU A 84 6.22 0.42 7.58
C LEU A 84 5.53 0.68 8.92
N ILE A 85 4.64 -0.24 9.30
CA ILE A 85 3.94 -0.22 10.59
C ILE A 85 4.10 -1.60 11.22
N GLU A 86 4.88 -1.69 12.29
CA GLU A 86 4.91 -2.91 13.09
C GLU A 86 3.62 -3.02 13.92
N LEU A 87 2.83 -4.07 13.68
CA LEU A 87 1.53 -4.26 14.35
C LEU A 87 1.64 -4.83 15.78
N GLY A 88 2.85 -5.18 16.23
CA GLY A 88 3.09 -5.77 17.54
C GLY A 88 4.58 -5.89 17.87
N GLY A 89 4.89 -6.42 19.05
CA GLY A 89 6.25 -6.50 19.59
C GLY A 89 6.45 -5.59 20.80
N ALA A 90 7.62 -5.71 21.45
CA ALA A 90 7.91 -4.96 22.67
C ALA A 90 8.14 -3.46 22.43
N THR A 91 8.57 -3.09 21.22
CA THR A 91 8.83 -1.70 20.80
C THR A 91 8.46 -1.52 19.32
N PRO A 92 7.16 -1.47 18.97
CA PRO A 92 6.73 -1.35 17.58
C PRO A 92 7.24 -0.05 16.95
N LEU A 93 7.80 -0.15 15.75
CA LEU A 93 8.23 0.98 14.95
C LEU A 93 7.19 1.33 13.88
N VAL A 94 6.91 2.62 13.74
CA VAL A 94 6.32 3.20 12.53
C VAL A 94 7.40 4.00 11.82
N TRP A 95 7.61 3.72 10.54
CA TRP A 95 8.60 4.39 9.71
C TRP A 95 8.04 4.66 8.32
N SER A 96 8.40 5.78 7.72
CA SER A 96 8.07 6.06 6.33
C SER A 96 9.16 6.82 5.59
N TYR A 97 9.18 6.62 4.28
CA TYR A 97 9.97 7.34 3.29
C TYR A 97 9.00 7.92 2.27
N ASN A 98 8.95 9.25 2.13
CA ASN A 98 7.95 9.97 1.32
C ASN A 98 6.50 9.53 1.62
N GLY A 99 6.20 9.17 2.87
CA GLY A 99 4.93 8.55 3.25
C GLY A 99 3.71 9.46 3.18
N SER A 100 3.90 10.75 2.94
CA SER A 100 2.82 11.73 2.75
C SER A 100 2.64 12.13 1.28
N GLU A 101 3.46 11.61 0.37
CA GLU A 101 3.26 11.82 -1.07
C GLU A 101 2.04 11.05 -1.57
N VAL A 102 1.44 11.57 -2.65
CA VAL A 102 0.25 10.98 -3.27
C VAL A 102 0.68 10.14 -4.46
N PHE A 103 0.26 8.88 -4.47
CA PHE A 103 0.51 7.92 -5.53
C PHE A 103 -0.79 7.44 -6.17
N THR A 104 -0.75 7.11 -7.45
CA THR A 104 -1.87 6.45 -8.14
C THR A 104 -2.11 5.09 -7.49
N ALA A 105 -3.32 4.86 -6.97
CA ALA A 105 -3.64 3.63 -6.26
C ALA A 105 -3.57 2.38 -7.16
N ALA A 106 -3.83 2.51 -8.47
CA ALA A 106 -4.08 1.37 -9.36
C ALA A 106 -5.04 0.37 -8.66
N SER A 107 -4.87 -0.94 -8.81
CA SER A 107 -5.74 -1.92 -8.16
C SER A 107 -5.74 -1.91 -6.62
N THR A 108 -4.90 -1.13 -5.93
CA THR A 108 -4.94 -1.08 -4.45
C THR A 108 -6.21 -0.38 -3.91
N TYR A 109 -6.93 0.39 -4.74
CA TYR A 109 -8.23 0.97 -4.35
C TYR A 109 -9.23 -0.12 -3.92
N LYS A 110 -9.12 -1.32 -4.50
CA LYS A 110 -10.03 -2.45 -4.26
C LYS A 110 -10.03 -2.85 -2.77
N LEU A 111 -8.92 -2.65 -2.04
CA LEU A 111 -8.90 -2.91 -0.60
C LEU A 111 -9.93 -2.04 0.14
N ALA A 112 -9.98 -0.75 -0.14
CA ALA A 112 -10.93 0.16 0.51
C ALA A 112 -12.39 -0.17 0.11
N ALA A 113 -12.62 -0.52 -1.16
CA ALA A 113 -13.93 -0.96 -1.63
C ALA A 113 -14.40 -2.24 -0.91
N LEU A 114 -13.52 -3.25 -0.78
CA LEU A 114 -13.81 -4.50 -0.07
C LEU A 114 -14.02 -4.29 1.43
N MET A 115 -13.29 -3.36 2.05
CA MET A 115 -13.53 -2.98 3.45
C MET A 115 -14.89 -2.32 3.65
N MET A 116 -15.35 -1.53 2.67
CA MET A 116 -16.69 -0.95 2.69
C MET A 116 -17.77 -2.02 2.53
N GLU A 117 -17.59 -2.96 1.60
CA GLU A 117 -18.52 -4.07 1.40
C GLU A 117 -18.61 -4.95 2.66
N ALA A 118 -17.47 -5.27 3.28
CA ALA A 118 -17.45 -6.02 4.54
C ALA A 118 -18.20 -5.29 5.67
N GLN A 119 -18.11 -3.97 5.74
CA GLN A 119 -18.88 -3.16 6.70
C GLN A 119 -20.38 -3.18 6.39
N ASN A 120 -20.77 -3.09 5.12
CA ASN A 120 -22.17 -3.16 4.70
C ASN A 120 -22.79 -4.53 5.04
N ILE A 121 -22.03 -5.62 4.82
CA ILE A 121 -22.44 -6.97 5.20
C ILE A 121 -22.60 -7.06 6.73
N ALA A 122 -21.61 -6.59 7.50
CA ALA A 122 -21.65 -6.60 8.96
C ALA A 122 -22.81 -5.75 9.52
N ALA A 123 -23.18 -4.67 8.84
CA ALA A 123 -24.32 -3.82 9.17
C ALA A 123 -25.67 -4.38 8.70
N GLY A 124 -25.69 -5.52 8.00
CA GLY A 124 -26.90 -6.13 7.43
C GLY A 124 -27.50 -5.36 6.24
N GLN A 125 -26.73 -4.47 5.62
CA GLN A 125 -27.16 -3.66 4.46
C GLN A 125 -27.03 -4.43 3.15
N THR A 126 -26.07 -5.35 3.06
CA THR A 126 -25.87 -6.24 1.92
C THR A 126 -25.81 -7.70 2.36
N ASN A 127 -26.22 -8.61 1.48
CA ASN A 127 -26.11 -10.05 1.68
C ASN A 127 -24.84 -10.55 0.95
N PRO A 128 -23.91 -11.28 1.60
CA PRO A 128 -22.73 -11.84 0.93
C PRO A 128 -23.08 -12.78 -0.23
N ASP A 129 -24.25 -13.42 -0.19
CA ASP A 129 -24.78 -14.28 -1.25
C ASP A 129 -25.72 -13.52 -2.20
N GLY A 130 -25.90 -12.22 -1.99
CA GLY A 130 -26.64 -11.33 -2.87
C GLY A 130 -25.99 -11.27 -4.24
N LEU A 131 -26.81 -11.28 -5.28
CA LEU A 131 -26.35 -11.23 -6.67
C LEU A 131 -26.11 -9.80 -7.12
N VAL A 132 -25.03 -9.59 -7.85
CA VAL A 132 -24.74 -8.41 -8.65
C VAL A 132 -24.63 -8.86 -10.10
N CYS A 133 -25.45 -8.26 -10.96
CA CYS A 133 -25.51 -8.60 -12.37
C CYS A 133 -24.63 -7.66 -13.16
N TYR A 134 -23.88 -8.23 -14.08
CA TYR A 134 -22.96 -7.47 -14.93
C TYR A 134 -23.73 -6.53 -15.87
N GLU A 135 -23.24 -5.29 -15.96
CA GLU A 135 -23.61 -4.30 -16.95
C GLU A 135 -22.40 -3.96 -17.82
N ALA A 136 -22.61 -3.58 -19.08
CA ALA A 136 -21.52 -3.32 -20.02
C ALA A 136 -20.55 -2.22 -19.55
N ASP A 137 -21.02 -1.27 -18.74
CA ASP A 137 -20.22 -0.18 -18.19
C ASP A 137 -19.32 -0.64 -17.01
N ASP A 138 -19.55 -1.84 -16.46
CA ASP A 138 -18.68 -2.43 -15.44
C ASP A 138 -17.37 -2.96 -16.06
N TYR A 139 -17.35 -3.21 -17.37
CA TYR A 139 -16.22 -3.85 -18.03
C TYR A 139 -14.94 -3.01 -17.93
N GLU A 140 -13.94 -3.62 -17.33
CA GLU A 140 -12.56 -3.20 -17.44
C GLU A 140 -11.69 -4.43 -17.70
N ALA A 141 -10.87 -4.35 -18.76
CA ALA A 141 -9.97 -5.43 -19.16
C ALA A 141 -9.12 -5.90 -17.97
N GLY A 142 -9.19 -7.18 -17.64
CA GLY A 142 -8.67 -7.71 -16.39
C GLY A 142 -8.34 -9.19 -16.44
N TRP A 143 -8.54 -9.88 -15.32
CA TRP A 143 -8.08 -11.25 -15.11
C TRP A 143 -9.03 -12.29 -15.73
N PHE A 144 -10.34 -12.15 -15.49
CA PHE A 144 -11.37 -13.01 -16.05
C PHE A 144 -12.04 -12.37 -17.28
N ASP A 145 -12.49 -13.21 -18.22
CA ASP A 145 -13.15 -12.83 -19.47
C ASP A 145 -14.58 -13.40 -19.60
N ASP A 146 -15.13 -13.92 -18.50
CA ASP A 146 -16.41 -14.61 -18.47
C ASP A 146 -17.59 -13.66 -18.18
N TYR A 147 -17.38 -12.35 -18.16
CA TYR A 147 -18.44 -11.34 -18.00
C TYR A 147 -19.28 -11.21 -19.27
N ALA A 148 -20.60 -11.26 -19.11
CA ALA A 148 -21.54 -11.13 -20.22
C ALA A 148 -22.91 -10.67 -19.71
N ASP A 149 -23.68 -10.01 -20.57
CA ASP A 149 -25.02 -9.53 -20.26
C ASP A 149 -25.91 -10.64 -19.65
N GLY A 150 -26.55 -10.31 -18.54
CA GLY A 150 -27.42 -11.24 -17.80
C GLY A 150 -26.69 -12.27 -16.92
N LYS A 151 -25.35 -12.28 -16.90
CA LYS A 151 -24.61 -13.02 -15.87
C LYS A 151 -24.61 -12.24 -14.56
N CYS A 152 -24.89 -12.96 -13.48
CA CYS A 152 -24.83 -12.42 -12.13
C CYS A 152 -23.89 -13.26 -11.27
N PHE A 153 -23.18 -12.58 -10.39
CA PHE A 153 -22.20 -13.15 -9.48
C PHE A 153 -22.61 -12.86 -8.05
N THR A 154 -22.22 -13.71 -7.11
CA THR A 154 -22.41 -13.37 -5.70
C THR A 154 -21.42 -12.26 -5.30
N ARG A 155 -21.81 -11.42 -4.33
CA ARG A 155 -20.90 -10.41 -3.75
C ARG A 155 -19.62 -11.05 -3.19
N SER A 156 -19.72 -12.24 -2.60
CA SER A 156 -18.55 -12.99 -2.12
C SER A 156 -17.63 -13.45 -3.26
N GLU A 157 -18.19 -13.85 -4.40
CA GLU A 157 -17.40 -14.20 -5.58
C GLU A 157 -16.70 -12.97 -6.17
N LEU A 158 -17.41 -11.85 -6.33
CA LEU A 158 -16.80 -10.60 -6.79
C LEU A 158 -15.70 -10.13 -5.84
N ALA A 159 -15.93 -10.20 -4.53
CA ALA A 159 -14.94 -9.87 -3.52
C ALA A 159 -13.68 -10.75 -3.61
N GLN A 160 -13.87 -12.06 -3.87
CA GLN A 160 -12.75 -12.97 -4.09
C GLN A 160 -11.99 -12.63 -5.37
N ARG A 161 -12.69 -12.37 -6.48
CA ARG A 161 -12.09 -12.02 -7.78
C ARG A 161 -11.30 -10.71 -7.69
N ALA A 162 -11.89 -9.65 -7.13
CA ALA A 162 -11.24 -8.37 -6.93
C ALA A 162 -10.06 -8.44 -5.94
N GLY A 163 -10.24 -9.14 -4.81
CA GLY A 163 -9.26 -9.19 -3.73
C GLY A 163 -8.05 -10.11 -4.00
N HIS A 164 -8.27 -11.28 -4.61
CA HIS A 164 -7.21 -12.26 -4.83
C HIS A 164 -6.59 -12.21 -6.22
N TYR A 165 -7.39 -11.92 -7.24
CA TYR A 165 -6.94 -11.93 -8.64
C TYR A 165 -6.75 -10.53 -9.21
N SER A 166 -7.03 -9.50 -8.40
CA SER A 166 -7.01 -8.11 -8.85
C SER A 166 -7.95 -7.87 -10.03
N ASP A 167 -9.02 -8.67 -10.17
CA ASP A 167 -9.92 -8.56 -11.31
C ASP A 167 -10.52 -7.14 -11.38
N ASN A 168 -10.39 -6.53 -12.55
CA ASN A 168 -10.79 -5.14 -12.78
C ASN A 168 -12.30 -5.01 -12.89
N THR A 169 -12.95 -5.89 -13.66
CA THR A 169 -14.41 -5.88 -13.81
C THR A 169 -15.09 -6.20 -12.47
N ALA A 170 -14.60 -7.18 -11.70
CA ALA A 170 -15.10 -7.43 -10.35
C ALA A 170 -14.81 -6.30 -9.35
N GLY A 171 -13.82 -5.45 -9.61
CA GLY A 171 -13.55 -4.26 -8.81
C GLY A 171 -14.43 -3.06 -9.18
N HIS A 172 -15.10 -3.11 -10.33
CA HIS A 172 -16.08 -2.12 -10.78
C HIS A 172 -17.51 -2.49 -10.34
N MET A 173 -17.85 -3.79 -10.46
CA MET A 173 -19.11 -4.38 -9.97
C MET A 173 -19.23 -4.35 -8.44
#